data_AF-H1AGB4-F1
#
_entry.id   AF-H1AGB4-F1
#
_cell.length_a   1.000
_cell.length_b   1.000
_cell.length_c   1.000
_cell.angle_alpha   90.00
_cell.angle_beta   90.00
_cell.angle_gamma   90.00
#
_symmetry.space_group_name_H-M   'P 1'
#
loop_
_entity.id
_entity.type
_entity.pdbx_description
1 polymer ?
#
loop_
_entity_poly.entity_id
_entity_poly.type
_entity_poly.pdbx_seq_one_letter_code
_entity_poly.pdbx_strand_id
1 'polypeptide(L)'
;IVVVGVMSTMYAKIDPSLGIIAKINRTLDTTGCMSSQTKNVVSGVLFGTGLWVALIITMRYSLKVLLSYHGWMFAQHGKISRATRIWMGLVKIFSGRKPMLYSFQTSLPRLPVPAVKDTVDRYLESVKPLMKESDFKRMTVLAQDFAVSLGPKLQWYLKLKSWWATNYVSDWWEEYVYLRGRGPLMVNSNYYAMDLLYVMPTQIQAARAGNSIHAILLYRRRLDREEIKPILLLGSTVPLCSAQWERMFNTSRIPGEETD
;
A
#
# COMPACT_ATOMS: atom_id res chain seq x y z
N ILE A 1 -1.40 24.37 -9.71
CA ILE A 1 -1.13 24.42 -11.17
C ILE A 1 -2.42 24.31 -11.98
N VAL A 2 -3.23 23.24 -11.84
CA VAL A 2 -4.47 23.07 -12.65
C VAL A 2 -5.45 24.23 -12.47
N VAL A 3 -5.81 24.58 -11.22
CA VAL A 3 -6.71 25.71 -10.93
C VAL A 3 -6.15 27.02 -11.48
N VAL A 4 -4.86 27.31 -11.25
CA VAL A 4 -4.19 28.52 -11.77
C VAL A 4 -4.22 28.54 -13.30
N GLY A 5 -3.97 27.41 -13.96
CA GLY A 5 -4.05 27.28 -15.41
C GLY A 5 -5.45 27.55 -15.95
N VAL A 6 -6.48 26.94 -15.33
CA VAL A 6 -7.89 27.18 -15.67
C VAL A 6 -8.27 28.65 -15.48
N MET A 7 -7.86 29.26 -14.37
CA MET A 7 -8.10 30.68 -14.11
C MET A 7 -7.39 31.57 -15.14
N SER A 8 -6.13 31.29 -15.48
CA SER A 8 -5.39 32.04 -16.50
C SER A 8 -6.04 31.94 -17.88
N THR A 9 -6.54 30.76 -18.27
CA THR A 9 -7.26 30.61 -19.55
C THR A 9 -8.58 31.36 -19.55
N MET A 10 -9.29 31.40 -18.41
CA MET A 10 -10.51 32.21 -18.27
C MET A 10 -10.23 33.71 -18.39
N TYR A 11 -9.14 34.20 -17.79
CA TYR A 11 -8.70 35.59 -17.96
C TYR A 11 -8.31 35.91 -19.42
N ALA A 12 -7.76 34.92 -20.13
CA ALA A 12 -7.48 35.02 -21.57
C ALA A 12 -8.73 34.83 -22.46
N LYS A 13 -9.94 34.72 -21.89
CA LYS A 13 -11.21 34.46 -22.59
C LYS A 13 -11.25 33.16 -23.40
N ILE A 14 -10.44 32.17 -23.02
CA ILE A 14 -10.44 30.82 -23.58
C ILE A 14 -11.15 29.91 -22.59
N ASP A 15 -12.19 29.19 -23.02
CA ASP A 15 -12.90 28.23 -22.16
C ASP A 15 -12.30 26.82 -22.31
N PRO A 16 -11.49 26.34 -21.35
CA PRO A 16 -10.94 24.99 -21.38
C PRO A 16 -11.97 23.91 -20.98
N SER A 17 -13.15 24.32 -20.51
CA SER A 17 -14.14 23.43 -19.91
C SER A 17 -15.25 22.99 -20.86
N LEU A 18 -15.19 23.42 -22.13
CA LEU A 18 -16.22 23.16 -23.15
C LEU A 18 -17.63 23.54 -22.66
N GLY A 19 -17.78 24.68 -21.97
CA GLY A 19 -19.04 25.21 -21.48
C GLY A 19 -19.47 24.76 -20.08
N ILE A 20 -18.71 23.90 -19.40
CA ILE A 20 -19.04 23.43 -18.04
C ILE A 20 -18.94 24.58 -17.02
N ILE A 21 -17.93 25.43 -17.12
CA ILE A 21 -17.77 26.60 -16.25
C ILE A 21 -18.99 27.54 -16.38
N ALA A 22 -19.46 27.78 -17.60
CA ALA A 22 -20.66 28.58 -17.84
C ALA A 22 -21.92 27.94 -17.24
N LYS A 23 -22.03 26.61 -17.25
CA LYS A 23 -23.13 25.87 -16.61
C LYS A 23 -23.10 25.96 -15.08
N ILE A 24 -21.91 25.89 -14.48
CA ILE A 24 -21.72 26.10 -13.02
C ILE A 24 -22.08 27.55 -12.66
N ASN A 25 -21.66 28.52 -13.48
CA ASN A 25 -21.99 29.92 -13.25
C ASN A 25 -23.51 30.16 -13.25
N ARG A 26 -24.24 29.61 -14.24
CA ARG A 26 -25.72 29.72 -14.33
C ARG A 26 -26.46 29.08 -13.15
N THR A 27 -25.89 28.05 -12.52
CA THR A 27 -26.48 27.43 -11.33
C THR A 27 -26.19 28.24 -10.05
N LEU A 28 -25.08 28.97 -10.01
CA LEU A 28 -24.78 29.93 -8.94
C LEU A 28 -25.62 31.22 -9.05
N ASP A 29 -26.10 31.57 -10.25
CA ASP A 29 -27.00 32.71 -10.48
C ASP A 29 -28.31 32.61 -9.70
N THR A 30 -28.82 31.40 -9.48
CA THR A 30 -30.07 31.14 -8.75
C THR A 30 -29.99 31.52 -7.27
N THR A 31 -28.79 31.68 -6.73
CA THR A 31 -28.53 31.94 -5.29
C THR A 31 -28.57 33.43 -4.90
N GLY A 32 -28.66 34.36 -5.87
CA GLY A 32 -28.88 35.81 -5.65
C GLY A 32 -27.79 36.60 -4.89
N CYS A 33 -26.83 35.94 -4.25
CA CYS A 33 -25.95 36.53 -3.22
C CYS A 33 -24.59 37.05 -3.75
N MET A 34 -24.29 36.98 -5.06
CA MET A 34 -22.92 37.17 -5.58
C MET A 34 -22.84 38.06 -6.82
N SER A 35 -21.77 38.86 -6.92
CA SER A 35 -21.45 39.65 -8.13
C SER A 35 -21.00 38.77 -9.31
N SER A 36 -21.18 39.24 -10.55
CA SER A 36 -20.80 38.50 -11.76
C SER A 36 -19.31 38.14 -11.81
N GLN A 37 -18.43 39.00 -11.28
CA GLN A 37 -17.00 38.73 -11.20
C GLN A 37 -16.71 37.62 -10.19
N THR A 38 -17.35 37.67 -9.02
CA THR A 38 -17.20 36.62 -7.99
C THR A 38 -17.69 35.27 -8.49
N LYS A 39 -18.80 35.21 -9.24
CA LYS A 39 -19.34 33.97 -9.81
C LYS A 39 -18.43 33.33 -10.86
N ASN A 40 -17.81 34.14 -11.72
CA ASN A 40 -16.83 33.65 -12.69
C ASN A 40 -15.60 33.05 -11.98
N VAL A 41 -15.10 33.72 -10.93
CA VAL A 41 -13.98 33.19 -10.15
C VAL A 41 -14.35 31.88 -9.45
N VAL A 42 -15.50 31.84 -8.79
CA VAL A 42 -15.95 30.64 -8.05
C VAL A 42 -16.21 29.47 -9.00
N SER A 43 -16.86 29.68 -10.13
CA SER A 43 -17.09 28.61 -11.12
C SER A 43 -15.78 28.07 -11.72
N GLY A 44 -14.81 28.94 -12.00
CA GLY A 44 -13.46 28.55 -12.42
C GLY A 44 -12.71 27.73 -11.37
N VAL A 45 -12.76 28.16 -10.10
CA VAL A 45 -12.12 27.44 -8.99
C VAL A 45 -12.78 26.08 -8.75
N LEU A 46 -14.11 26.00 -8.78
CA LEU A 46 -14.85 24.75 -8.63
C LEU A 46 -14.53 23.76 -9.76
N PHE A 47 -14.58 24.21 -11.01
CA PHE A 47 -14.21 23.37 -12.15
C PHE A 47 -12.75 22.93 -12.08
N GLY A 48 -11.82 23.87 -11.85
CA GLY A 48 -10.39 23.55 -11.77
C GLY A 48 -10.06 22.56 -10.66
N THR A 49 -10.73 22.67 -9.51
CA THR A 49 -10.57 21.73 -8.39
C THR A 49 -11.18 20.38 -8.72
N GLY A 50 -12.39 20.34 -9.30
CA GLY A 50 -13.04 19.11 -9.72
C GLY A 50 -12.24 18.35 -10.78
N LEU A 51 -11.72 19.05 -11.78
CA LEU A 51 -10.84 18.49 -12.81
C LEU A 51 -9.55 17.92 -12.19
N TRP A 52 -8.92 18.66 -11.28
CA TRP A 52 -7.73 18.20 -10.58
C TRP A 52 -7.99 16.93 -9.75
N VAL A 53 -9.09 16.87 -9.01
CA VAL A 53 -9.52 15.68 -8.26
C VAL A 53 -9.78 14.50 -9.20
N ALA A 54 -10.51 14.72 -10.29
CA ALA A 54 -10.81 13.68 -11.28
C ALA A 54 -9.53 13.10 -11.91
N LEU A 55 -8.56 13.95 -12.26
CA LEU A 55 -7.26 13.54 -12.77
C LEU A 55 -6.48 12.70 -11.76
N ILE A 56 -6.45 13.12 -10.49
CA ILE A 56 -5.78 12.36 -9.42
C ILE A 56 -6.43 10.99 -9.23
N ILE A 57 -7.76 10.94 -9.13
CA ILE A 57 -8.49 9.67 -8.96
C ILE A 57 -8.22 8.74 -10.15
N THR A 58 -8.29 9.26 -11.37
CA THR A 58 -8.02 8.49 -12.59
C THR A 58 -6.59 7.96 -12.57
N MET A 59 -5.59 8.79 -12.30
CA MET A 59 -4.19 8.37 -12.23
C MET A 59 -3.95 7.29 -11.17
N ARG A 60 -4.52 7.47 -9.97
CA ARG A 60 -4.44 6.49 -8.87
C ARG A 60 -5.11 5.17 -9.23
N TYR A 61 -6.29 5.23 -9.84
CA TYR A 61 -7.02 4.03 -10.26
C TYR A 61 -6.28 3.29 -11.38
N SER A 62 -5.79 4.00 -12.40
CA SER A 62 -4.96 3.43 -13.46
C SER A 62 -3.72 2.75 -12.89
N LEU A 63 -3.01 3.40 -11.96
CA LEU A 63 -1.86 2.80 -11.30
C LEU A 63 -2.25 1.57 -10.49
N LYS A 64 -3.38 1.59 -9.78
CA LYS A 64 -3.89 0.44 -9.02
C LYS A 64 -4.21 -0.75 -9.92
N VAL A 65 -4.85 -0.51 -11.06
CA VAL A 65 -5.13 -1.56 -12.05
C VAL A 65 -3.83 -2.14 -12.60
N LEU A 66 -2.86 -1.30 -12.94
CA LEU A 66 -1.54 -1.75 -13.40
C LEU A 66 -0.84 -2.59 -12.34
N LEU A 67 -0.83 -2.14 -11.07
CA LEU A 67 -0.19 -2.87 -9.97
C LEU A 67 -0.92 -4.15 -9.57
N SER A 68 -2.19 -4.32 -9.97
CA SER A 68 -2.95 -5.56 -9.76
C SER A 68 -2.49 -6.70 -10.68
N TYR A 69 -1.67 -6.41 -11.69
CA TYR A 69 -1.06 -7.44 -12.52
C TYR A 69 0.10 -8.12 -11.80
N HIS A 70 -0.02 -9.44 -11.61
CA HIS A 70 0.91 -10.26 -10.84
C HIS A 70 1.69 -11.29 -11.70
N GLY A 71 1.45 -11.32 -13.02
CA GLY A 71 2.06 -12.31 -13.92
C GLY A 71 3.59 -12.22 -13.99
N TRP A 72 4.17 -11.08 -13.59
CA TRP A 72 5.63 -10.91 -13.50
C TRP A 72 6.28 -11.75 -12.39
N MET A 73 5.57 -12.11 -11.32
CA MET A 73 6.13 -12.89 -10.21
C MET A 73 6.42 -14.34 -10.59
N PHE A 74 5.66 -14.89 -11.54
CA PHE A 74 5.76 -16.27 -11.97
C PHE A 74 6.60 -16.43 -13.25
N ALA A 75 7.15 -15.33 -13.78
CA ALA A 75 8.04 -15.38 -14.93
C ALA A 75 9.37 -16.02 -14.53
N GLN A 76 9.93 -16.86 -15.41
CA GLN A 76 11.25 -17.44 -15.20
C GLN A 76 12.32 -16.34 -15.05
N HIS A 77 13.17 -16.49 -14.04
CA HIS A 77 14.29 -15.58 -13.79
C HIS A 77 15.14 -15.42 -15.06
N GLY A 78 15.44 -14.18 -15.44
CA GLY A 78 16.24 -13.84 -16.62
C GLY A 78 15.46 -13.69 -17.93
N LYS A 79 14.18 -14.07 -18.02
CA LYS A 79 13.36 -13.90 -19.22
C LYS A 79 12.15 -13.00 -18.95
N ILE A 80 12.27 -11.71 -19.29
CA ILE A 80 11.15 -10.76 -19.22
C ILE A 80 10.41 -10.74 -20.56
N SER A 81 9.12 -11.08 -20.54
CA SER A 81 8.26 -11.05 -21.72
C SER A 81 8.11 -9.63 -22.27
N ARG A 82 7.84 -9.48 -23.57
CA ARG A 82 7.57 -8.17 -24.19
C ARG A 82 6.37 -7.47 -23.51
N ALA A 83 5.33 -8.23 -23.18
CA ALA A 83 4.15 -7.72 -22.46
C ALA A 83 4.52 -7.15 -21.09
N THR A 84 5.34 -7.87 -20.31
CA THR A 84 5.84 -7.39 -19.01
C THR A 84 6.66 -6.12 -19.18
N ARG A 85 7.50 -6.02 -20.21
CA ARG A 85 8.30 -4.80 -20.47
C ARG A 85 7.42 -3.58 -20.78
N ILE A 86 6.38 -3.76 -21.60
CA ILE A 86 5.40 -2.70 -21.91
C ILE A 86 4.68 -2.28 -20.62
N TRP A 87 4.19 -3.24 -19.85
CA TRP A 87 3.54 -2.99 -18.56
C TRP A 87 4.45 -2.23 -17.59
N MET A 88 5.74 -2.61 -17.47
CA MET A 88 6.70 -1.88 -16.64
C MET A 88 6.86 -0.42 -17.10
N GLY A 89 6.89 -0.18 -18.41
CA GLY A 89 6.90 1.16 -18.98
C GLY A 89 5.67 1.97 -18.58
N LEU A 90 4.48 1.38 -18.66
CA LEU A 90 3.23 2.02 -18.21
C LEU A 90 3.28 2.33 -16.72
N VAL A 91 3.67 1.39 -15.86
CA VAL A 91 3.79 1.63 -14.42
C VAL A 91 4.72 2.80 -14.13
N LYS A 92 5.86 2.90 -14.82
CA LYS A 92 6.80 4.03 -14.64
C LYS A 92 6.21 5.37 -15.06
N ILE A 93 5.43 5.41 -16.14
CA ILE A 93 4.74 6.65 -16.58
C ILE A 93 3.74 7.10 -15.52
N PHE A 94 2.92 6.18 -14.99
CA PHE A 94 1.88 6.49 -14.01
C PHE A 94 2.41 6.66 -12.57
N SER A 95 3.64 6.23 -12.28
CA SER A 95 4.28 6.38 -10.95
C SER A 95 4.84 7.78 -10.67
N GLY A 96 4.96 8.62 -11.69
CA GLY A 96 5.55 9.96 -11.57
C GLY A 96 7.08 9.94 -11.45
N ARG A 97 7.68 11.14 -11.45
CA ARG A 97 9.15 11.30 -11.57
C ARG A 97 9.90 11.19 -10.24
N LYS A 98 9.29 11.62 -9.14
CA LYS A 98 9.91 11.69 -7.81
C LYS A 98 8.90 11.29 -6.74
N PRO A 99 8.57 9.99 -6.61
CA PRO A 99 7.66 9.53 -5.58
C PRO A 99 8.30 9.71 -4.19
N MET A 100 7.51 10.24 -3.26
CA MET A 100 7.81 10.26 -1.82
C MET A 100 7.46 8.92 -1.19
N LEU A 101 7.93 8.65 0.04
CA LEU A 101 7.80 7.37 0.74
C LEU A 101 6.39 6.76 0.67
N TYR A 102 5.35 7.57 0.87
CA TYR A 102 3.96 7.11 0.92
C TYR A 102 3.16 7.34 -0.37
N SER A 103 3.81 7.82 -1.45
CA SER A 103 3.13 8.18 -2.71
C SER A 103 2.30 7.05 -3.33
N PHE A 104 2.65 5.80 -3.05
CA PHE A 104 1.99 4.63 -3.62
C PHE A 104 0.91 4.02 -2.73
N GLN A 105 0.81 4.37 -1.44
CA GLN A 105 -0.03 3.65 -0.46
C GLN A 105 -1.49 3.53 -0.92
N THR A 106 -2.06 4.61 -1.46
CA THR A 106 -3.46 4.62 -1.93
C THR A 106 -3.70 3.83 -3.22
N SER A 107 -2.63 3.55 -3.95
CA SER A 107 -2.67 2.88 -5.26
C SER A 107 -2.26 1.41 -5.19
N LEU A 108 -1.81 0.93 -4.03
CA LEU A 108 -1.48 -0.49 -3.86
C LEU A 108 -2.76 -1.36 -4.01
N PRO A 109 -2.65 -2.53 -4.66
CA PRO A 109 -3.75 -3.48 -4.73
C PRO A 109 -4.04 -4.06 -3.34
N ARG A 110 -5.28 -4.46 -3.11
CA ARG A 110 -5.64 -5.21 -1.89
C ARG A 110 -5.03 -6.60 -1.97
N LEU A 111 -4.67 -7.15 -0.80
CA LEU A 111 -4.21 -8.53 -0.72
C LEU A 111 -5.34 -9.48 -1.21
N PRO A 112 -5.10 -10.34 -2.21
CA PRO A 112 -6.12 -11.24 -2.71
C PRO A 112 -6.45 -12.33 -1.68
N VAL A 113 -7.70 -12.78 -1.66
CA VAL A 113 -8.15 -13.93 -0.88
C VAL A 113 -8.06 -15.17 -1.77
N PRO A 114 -7.14 -16.13 -1.51
CA PRO A 114 -6.99 -17.34 -2.30
C PRO A 114 -8.25 -18.21 -2.26
N ALA A 115 -8.49 -19.02 -3.30
CA ALA A 115 -9.59 -19.97 -3.28
C ALA A 115 -9.38 -21.05 -2.19
N VAL A 116 -10.48 -21.52 -1.60
CA VAL A 116 -10.44 -22.57 -0.56
C VAL A 116 -9.78 -23.84 -1.11
N LYS A 117 -10.19 -24.28 -2.31
CA LYS A 117 -9.62 -25.43 -3.00
C LYS A 117 -8.09 -25.30 -3.15
N ASP A 118 -7.61 -24.21 -3.74
CA ASP A 118 -6.17 -23.99 -3.94
C ASP A 118 -5.39 -23.93 -2.62
N THR A 119 -6.04 -23.48 -1.53
CA THR A 119 -5.45 -23.44 -0.19
C THR A 119 -5.37 -24.84 0.41
N VAL A 120 -6.42 -25.64 0.27
CA VAL A 120 -6.49 -27.03 0.72
C VAL A 120 -5.50 -27.92 -0.04
N ASP A 121 -5.40 -27.76 -1.37
CA ASP A 121 -4.47 -28.54 -2.20
C ASP A 121 -3.01 -28.27 -1.78
N ARG A 122 -2.63 -26.99 -1.62
CA ARG A 122 -1.29 -26.60 -1.15
C ARG A 122 -1.03 -27.00 0.30
N TYR A 123 -2.05 -26.96 1.15
CA TYR A 123 -1.95 -27.46 2.52
C TYR A 123 -1.60 -28.95 2.53
N LEU A 124 -2.36 -29.78 1.80
CA LEU A 124 -2.10 -31.21 1.71
C LEU A 124 -0.71 -31.52 1.14
N GLU A 125 -0.29 -30.80 0.09
CA GLU A 125 1.06 -30.92 -0.45
C GLU A 125 2.14 -30.63 0.61
N SER A 126 1.95 -29.57 1.41
CA SER A 126 2.92 -29.15 2.44
C SER A 126 3.05 -30.12 3.61
N VAL A 127 1.96 -30.77 4.01
CA VAL A 127 1.95 -31.68 5.18
C VAL A 127 2.25 -33.13 4.84
N LYS A 128 2.08 -33.53 3.57
CA LYS A 128 2.37 -34.89 3.10
C LYS A 128 3.74 -35.43 3.52
N PRO A 129 4.87 -34.70 3.37
CA PRO A 129 6.18 -35.23 3.77
C PRO A 129 6.36 -35.31 5.30
N LEU A 130 5.45 -34.75 6.10
CA LEU A 130 5.52 -34.71 7.56
C LEU A 130 4.68 -35.80 8.23
N MET A 131 3.94 -36.60 7.45
CA MET A 131 2.91 -37.51 7.95
C MET A 131 3.12 -38.95 7.47
N LYS A 132 2.74 -39.91 8.31
CA LYS A 132 2.57 -41.30 7.88
C LYS A 132 1.39 -41.41 6.91
N GLU A 133 1.39 -42.44 6.07
CA GLU A 133 0.36 -42.61 5.04
C GLU A 133 -1.07 -42.69 5.62
N SER A 134 -1.25 -43.38 6.74
CA SER A 134 -2.55 -43.48 7.43
C SER A 134 -3.06 -42.12 7.90
N ASP A 135 -2.18 -41.30 8.47
CA ASP A 135 -2.51 -39.96 8.96
C ASP A 135 -2.79 -39.03 7.79
N PHE A 136 -2.01 -39.11 6.72
CA PHE A 136 -2.22 -38.33 5.52
C PHE A 136 -3.57 -38.65 4.85
N LYS A 137 -3.96 -39.94 4.78
CA LYS A 137 -5.29 -40.35 4.29
C LYS A 137 -6.41 -39.73 5.12
N ARG A 138 -6.31 -39.80 6.45
CA ARG A 138 -7.28 -39.16 7.36
C ARG A 138 -7.34 -37.65 7.16
N MET A 139 -6.18 -36.98 7.10
CA MET A 139 -6.10 -35.54 6.90
C MET A 139 -6.66 -35.10 5.54
N THR A 140 -6.45 -35.90 4.50
CA THR A 140 -7.01 -35.67 3.17
C THR A 140 -8.53 -35.62 3.23
N VAL A 141 -9.17 -36.59 3.91
CA VAL A 141 -10.63 -36.64 4.07
C VAL A 141 -11.13 -35.40 4.81
N LEU A 142 -10.51 -35.04 5.93
CA LEU A 142 -10.90 -33.86 6.72
C LEU A 142 -10.77 -32.55 5.94
N ALA A 143 -9.67 -32.38 5.20
CA ALA A 143 -9.42 -31.17 4.43
C ALA A 143 -10.39 -31.05 3.24
N GLN A 144 -10.72 -32.17 2.59
CA GLN A 144 -11.72 -32.21 1.53
C GLN A 144 -13.13 -31.94 2.05
N ASP A 145 -13.51 -32.51 3.18
CA ASP A 145 -14.79 -32.19 3.84
C ASP A 145 -14.88 -30.70 4.13
N PHE A 146 -13.85 -30.12 4.77
CA PHE A 146 -13.79 -28.68 5.02
C PHE A 146 -13.94 -27.85 3.74
N ALA A 147 -13.31 -28.27 2.64
CA ALA A 147 -13.36 -27.55 1.36
C ALA A 147 -14.78 -27.43 0.79
N VAL A 148 -15.65 -28.42 1.06
CA VAL A 148 -17.03 -28.47 0.54
C VAL A 148 -18.07 -28.06 1.56
N SER A 149 -17.79 -28.21 2.86
CA SER A 149 -18.74 -27.97 3.96
C SER A 149 -18.58 -26.56 4.56
N LEU A 150 -17.71 -26.41 5.55
CA LEU A 150 -17.53 -25.19 6.35
C LEU A 150 -16.73 -24.10 5.62
N GLY A 151 -15.74 -24.51 4.83
CA GLY A 151 -14.81 -23.62 4.12
C GLY A 151 -15.50 -22.55 3.27
N PRO A 152 -16.49 -22.88 2.41
CA PRO A 152 -17.22 -21.89 1.63
C PRO A 152 -17.92 -20.82 2.47
N LYS A 153 -18.50 -21.20 3.62
CA LYS A 153 -19.15 -20.26 4.55
C LYS A 153 -18.14 -19.30 5.18
N LEU A 154 -17.02 -19.81 5.68
CA LEU A 154 -15.95 -18.97 6.25
C LEU A 154 -15.31 -18.06 5.18
N GLN A 155 -15.10 -18.61 3.97
CA GLN A 155 -14.56 -17.86 2.84
C GLN A 155 -15.47 -16.69 2.43
N TRP A 156 -16.79 -16.85 2.55
CA TRP A 156 -17.71 -15.75 2.29
C TRP A 156 -17.49 -14.58 3.24
N TYR A 157 -17.40 -14.84 4.55
CA TYR A 157 -17.07 -13.80 5.54
C TYR A 157 -15.69 -13.18 5.29
N LEU A 158 -14.70 -13.99 4.93
CA LEU A 158 -13.34 -13.51 4.63
C LEU A 158 -13.33 -12.58 3.41
N LYS A 159 -14.07 -12.91 2.35
CA LYS A 159 -14.25 -12.05 1.17
C LYS A 159 -14.92 -10.74 1.55
N LEU A 160 -15.98 -10.77 2.36
CA LEU A 160 -16.59 -9.54 2.86
C LEU A 160 -15.56 -8.69 3.60
N LYS A 161 -14.84 -9.25 4.58
CA LYS A 161 -13.77 -8.53 5.30
C LYS A 161 -12.76 -7.91 4.33
N SER A 162 -12.34 -8.64 3.30
CA SER A 162 -11.37 -8.16 2.32
C SER A 162 -11.84 -6.95 1.49
N TRP A 163 -13.15 -6.70 1.39
CA TRP A 163 -13.69 -5.53 0.70
C TRP A 163 -13.62 -4.27 1.55
N TRP A 164 -13.78 -4.42 2.87
CA TRP A 164 -13.79 -3.32 3.84
C TRP A 164 -12.41 -3.02 4.43
N ALA A 165 -11.54 -4.03 4.53
CA ALA A 165 -10.19 -3.86 5.02
C ALA A 165 -9.22 -3.39 3.93
N THR A 166 -8.19 -2.63 4.31
CA THR A 166 -7.04 -2.31 3.45
C THR A 166 -6.21 -3.56 3.17
N ASN A 167 -6.03 -4.39 4.19
CA ASN A 167 -5.47 -5.74 4.15
C ASN A 167 -6.26 -6.63 5.12
N TYR A 168 -6.78 -7.76 4.65
CA TYR A 168 -7.66 -8.61 5.47
C TYR A 168 -6.93 -9.42 6.55
N VAL A 169 -5.59 -9.47 6.52
CA VAL A 169 -4.74 -10.26 7.41
C VAL A 169 -4.08 -9.41 8.49
N SER A 170 -3.72 -8.16 8.19
CA SER A 170 -2.80 -7.38 9.02
C SER A 170 -3.24 -7.20 10.48
N ASP A 171 -4.51 -6.89 10.72
CA ASP A 171 -5.09 -6.71 12.06
C ASP A 171 -5.07 -8.03 12.86
N TRP A 172 -5.54 -9.12 12.26
CA TRP A 172 -5.52 -10.43 12.90
C TRP A 172 -4.11 -10.96 13.11
N TRP A 173 -3.19 -10.70 12.18
CA TRP A 173 -1.80 -11.10 12.30
C TRP A 173 -1.13 -10.38 13.46
N GLU A 174 -1.30 -9.05 13.56
CA GLU A 174 -0.79 -8.26 14.67
C GLU A 174 -1.37 -8.76 16.01
N GLU A 175 -2.70 -8.89 16.09
CA GLU A 175 -3.40 -9.24 17.32
C GLU A 175 -3.09 -10.68 17.78
N TYR A 176 -3.35 -11.68 16.92
CA TYR A 176 -3.33 -13.08 17.35
C TYR A 176 -1.95 -13.72 17.31
N VAL A 177 -1.04 -13.24 16.46
CA VAL A 177 0.32 -13.82 16.37
C VAL A 177 1.28 -13.13 17.34
N TYR A 178 1.12 -11.82 17.58
CA TYR A 178 2.06 -11.07 18.42
C TYR A 178 1.45 -10.55 19.72
N LEU A 179 0.36 -9.80 19.65
CA LEU A 179 -0.14 -9.06 20.83
C LEU A 179 -0.76 -9.99 21.88
N ARG A 180 -1.46 -11.05 21.48
CA ARG A 180 -2.02 -12.04 22.41
C ARG A 180 -1.01 -13.07 22.90
N GLY A 181 0.15 -13.18 22.27
CA GLY A 181 1.22 -14.05 22.74
C GLY A 181 1.68 -13.64 24.14
N ARG A 182 1.55 -14.53 25.13
CA ARG A 182 1.93 -14.28 26.54
C ARG A 182 3.37 -14.73 26.87
N GLY A 183 4.06 -15.34 25.90
CA GLY A 183 5.46 -15.73 26.05
C GLY A 183 6.40 -14.52 26.11
N PRO A 184 7.57 -14.62 26.76
CA PRO A 184 8.51 -13.52 26.86
C PRO A 184 9.02 -13.09 25.48
N LEU A 185 8.92 -11.78 25.18
CA LEU A 185 9.25 -11.22 23.86
C LEU A 185 10.72 -11.36 23.48
N MET A 186 11.62 -11.17 24.45
CA MET A 186 13.07 -11.08 24.21
C MET A 186 13.67 -12.30 23.51
N VAL A 187 13.13 -13.49 23.78
CA VAL A 187 13.62 -14.76 23.22
C VAL A 187 12.78 -15.21 22.03
N ASN A 188 11.45 -15.00 22.09
CA ASN A 188 10.52 -15.65 21.17
C ASN A 188 10.09 -14.77 19.99
N SER A 189 10.23 -13.45 20.09
CA SER A 189 9.66 -12.52 19.09
C SER A 189 10.58 -11.37 18.69
N ASN A 190 11.41 -10.86 19.61
CA ASN A 190 12.32 -9.78 19.29
C ASN A 190 13.43 -10.31 18.37
N TYR A 191 13.81 -9.49 17.39
CA TYR A 191 14.96 -9.75 16.52
C TYR A 191 15.96 -8.62 16.65
N TYR A 192 17.22 -8.91 16.34
CA TYR A 192 18.29 -7.91 16.31
C TYR A 192 19.13 -8.10 15.05
N ALA A 193 19.67 -6.99 14.56
CA ALA A 193 20.69 -6.97 13.52
C ALA A 193 21.92 -6.25 14.07
N MET A 194 23.11 -6.76 13.77
CA MET A 194 24.36 -6.15 14.18
C MET A 194 25.03 -5.48 12.98
N ASP A 195 25.49 -4.25 13.17
CA ASP A 195 26.06 -3.36 12.17
C ASP A 195 27.56 -3.60 11.92
N LEU A 196 28.29 -4.19 12.87
CA LEU A 196 29.76 -4.16 12.91
C LEU A 196 30.42 -5.54 12.89
N LEU A 197 29.82 -6.53 12.24
CA LEU A 197 30.41 -7.88 12.15
C LEU A 197 31.83 -7.89 11.53
N TYR A 198 32.15 -6.94 10.66
CA TYR A 198 33.42 -6.94 9.91
C TYR A 198 34.26 -5.66 10.00
N VAL A 199 33.71 -4.56 10.55
CA VAL A 199 34.41 -3.26 10.62
C VAL A 199 34.04 -2.57 11.92
N MET A 200 35.04 -2.07 12.65
CA MET A 200 34.86 -1.25 13.85
C MET A 200 35.50 0.13 13.61
N PRO A 201 34.72 1.18 13.23
CA PRO A 201 35.26 2.48 12.83
C PRO A 201 36.11 3.19 13.90
N THR A 202 35.83 2.93 15.17
CA THR A 202 36.61 3.42 16.31
C THR A 202 36.42 2.50 17.50
N GLN A 203 37.42 2.41 18.38
CA GLN A 203 37.34 1.66 19.63
C GLN A 203 36.64 2.44 20.76
N ILE A 204 36.47 3.75 20.61
CA ILE A 204 35.84 4.61 21.63
C ILE A 204 34.31 4.44 21.57
N GLN A 205 33.73 3.85 22.62
CA GLN A 205 32.28 3.59 22.70
C GLN A 205 31.43 4.86 22.58
N ALA A 206 31.79 5.92 23.30
CA ALA A 206 31.07 7.20 23.26
C ALA A 206 31.06 7.82 21.85
N ALA A 207 32.18 7.74 21.12
CA ALA A 207 32.28 8.22 19.75
C ALA A 207 31.40 7.41 18.79
N ARG A 208 31.33 6.07 18.95
CA ARG A 208 30.39 5.23 18.18
C ARG A 208 28.94 5.61 18.48
N ALA A 209 28.57 5.66 19.76
CA ALA A 209 27.21 5.99 20.19
C ALA A 209 26.75 7.36 19.66
N GLY A 210 27.61 8.39 19.76
CA GLY A 210 27.32 9.73 19.26
C GLY A 210 27.05 9.75 17.75
N ASN A 211 27.88 9.05 16.95
CA ASN A 211 27.69 8.95 15.50
C ASN A 211 26.43 8.15 15.14
N SER A 212 26.16 7.03 15.81
CA SER A 212 24.96 6.22 15.57
C SER A 212 23.68 7.01 15.87
N ILE A 213 23.62 7.69 17.02
CA ILE A 213 22.47 8.54 17.38
C ILE A 213 22.29 9.67 16.36
N HIS A 214 23.37 10.34 15.96
CA HIS A 214 23.31 11.39 14.95
C HIS A 214 22.76 10.86 13.62
N ALA A 215 23.24 9.72 13.14
CA ALA A 215 22.76 9.08 11.91
C ALA A 215 21.27 8.67 12.02
N ILE A 216 20.86 8.10 13.15
CA ILE A 216 19.46 7.73 13.43
C ILE A 216 18.55 8.97 13.38
N LEU A 217 18.97 10.09 13.98
CA LEU A 217 18.18 11.33 13.97
C LEU A 217 18.11 11.98 12.58
N LEU A 218 19.18 11.90 11.79
CA LEU A 218 19.14 12.33 10.38
C LEU A 218 18.19 11.46 9.56
N TYR A 219 18.21 10.14 9.79
CA TYR A 219 17.29 9.20 9.15
C TYR A 219 15.83 9.53 9.53
N ARG A 220 15.55 9.71 10.83
CA ARG A 220 14.24 10.12 11.33
C ARG A 220 13.75 11.39 10.64
N ARG A 221 14.59 12.41 10.54
CA ARG A 221 14.23 13.66 9.84
C ARG A 221 13.84 13.42 8.38
N ARG A 222 14.57 12.55 7.67
CA ARG A 222 14.22 12.19 6.27
C ARG A 222 12.93 11.40 6.20
N LEU A 223 12.68 10.52 7.17
CA LEU A 223 11.44 9.77 7.26
C LEU A 223 10.23 10.70 7.47
N ASP A 224 10.31 11.59 8.46
CA ASP A 224 9.22 12.52 8.81
C ASP A 224 8.87 13.46 7.64
N ARG A 225 9.84 13.70 6.74
CA ARG A 225 9.66 14.49 5.51
C ARG A 225 9.32 13.64 4.28
N GLU A 226 9.14 12.33 4.44
CA GLU A 226 8.92 11.35 3.38
C GLU A 226 10.00 11.33 2.28
N GLU A 227 11.21 11.79 2.60
CA GLU A 227 12.35 11.90 1.69
C GLU A 227 13.02 10.53 1.43
N ILE A 228 12.69 9.53 2.24
CA ILE A 228 13.10 8.14 2.02
C ILE A 228 12.38 7.63 0.77
N LYS A 229 13.13 7.11 -0.19
CA LYS A 229 12.56 6.59 -1.43
C LYS A 229 11.74 5.32 -1.13
N PRO A 230 10.56 5.15 -1.77
CA PRO A 230 9.83 3.90 -1.71
C PRO A 230 10.70 2.71 -2.12
N ILE A 231 10.48 1.56 -1.46
CA ILE A 231 11.11 0.31 -1.90
C ILE A 231 10.39 -0.17 -3.16
N LEU A 232 11.17 -0.41 -4.21
CA LEU A 232 10.67 -0.83 -5.51
C LEU A 232 11.34 -2.14 -5.94
N LEU A 233 10.53 -3.14 -6.29
CA LEU A 233 10.99 -4.37 -6.93
C LEU A 233 11.09 -4.21 -8.45
N LEU A 234 11.70 -5.21 -9.10
CA LEU A 234 11.76 -5.35 -10.56
C LEU A 234 12.35 -4.10 -11.25
N GLY A 235 13.55 -3.69 -10.83
CA GLY A 235 14.27 -2.57 -11.45
C GLY A 235 13.52 -1.23 -11.36
N SER A 236 13.06 -0.90 -10.15
CA SER A 236 12.34 0.34 -9.82
C SER A 236 10.96 0.46 -10.45
N THR A 237 10.17 -0.62 -10.44
CA THR A 237 8.83 -0.64 -11.05
C THR A 237 7.72 -0.91 -10.06
N VAL A 238 7.84 -1.96 -9.24
CA VAL A 238 6.73 -2.40 -8.38
C VAL A 238 6.94 -1.89 -6.96
N PRO A 239 6.15 -0.93 -6.46
CA PRO A 239 6.30 -0.43 -5.11
C PRO A 239 5.82 -1.43 -4.06
N LEU A 240 6.51 -1.44 -2.93
CA LEU A 240 6.08 -2.15 -1.73
C LEU A 240 5.31 -1.22 -0.77
N CYS A 241 4.58 -1.84 0.15
CA CYS A 241 3.93 -1.13 1.26
C CYS A 241 4.99 -0.49 2.18
N SER A 242 4.76 0.75 2.57
CA SER A 242 5.62 1.54 3.45
C SER A 242 4.99 1.76 4.83
N ALA A 243 3.78 1.22 5.10
CA ALA A 243 3.03 1.51 6.33
C ALA A 243 3.80 1.20 7.61
N GLN A 244 4.72 0.22 7.58
CA GLN A 244 5.54 -0.13 8.75
C GLN A 244 6.49 1.00 9.19
N TRP A 245 6.85 1.91 8.29
CA TRP A 245 7.72 3.04 8.64
C TRP A 245 7.07 4.00 9.64
N GLU A 246 5.73 4.06 9.69
CA GLU A 246 4.99 4.90 10.64
C GLU A 246 5.28 4.54 12.10
N ARG A 247 5.67 3.28 12.36
CA ARG A 247 5.90 2.73 13.71
C ARG A 247 7.38 2.60 14.09
N MET A 248 8.30 3.16 13.29
CA MET A 248 9.73 2.99 13.54
C MET A 248 10.26 3.88 14.67
N PHE A 249 9.68 5.07 14.86
CA PHE A 249 10.04 5.99 15.94
C PHE A 249 8.83 6.24 16.84
N ASN A 250 9.08 6.62 18.09
CA ASN A 250 8.04 7.01 19.04
C ASN A 250 6.92 5.98 19.25
N THR A 251 7.23 4.70 19.04
CA THR A 251 6.27 3.60 19.19
C THR A 251 6.78 2.64 20.23
N SER A 252 5.90 2.20 21.13
CA SER A 252 6.16 1.16 22.11
C SER A 252 4.94 0.25 22.21
N ARG A 253 5.18 -1.00 22.59
CA ARG A 253 4.14 -1.98 22.92
C ARG A 253 3.82 -1.84 24.41
N ILE A 254 2.55 -1.75 24.77
CA ILE A 254 2.10 -1.54 26.16
C ILE A 254 1.60 -2.86 26.70
N PRO A 255 2.05 -3.35 27.86
CA PRO A 255 1.55 -4.62 28.36
C PRO A 255 0.08 -4.48 28.83
N GLY A 256 -0.74 -5.47 28.50
CA GLY A 256 -2.07 -5.66 29.09
C GLY A 256 -2.29 -7.11 29.50
N GLU A 257 -3.38 -7.39 30.22
CA GLU A 257 -3.64 -8.72 30.81
C GLU A 257 -3.82 -9.79 29.72
N GLU A 258 -4.77 -9.56 28.81
CA GLU A 258 -5.11 -10.50 27.72
C GLU A 258 -4.41 -10.16 26.38
N THR A 259 -4.19 -8.88 26.14
CA THR A 259 -3.49 -8.34 24.98
C THR A 259 -2.64 -7.18 25.41
N ASP A 260 -1.49 -7.05 24.77
CA ASP A 260 -0.69 -5.83 24.81
C ASP A 260 -1.27 -4.74 23.89
#